data_AF-H2C1D3-F1
#
_entry.id   AF-H2C1D3-F1
#
_cell.length_a   1.000
_cell.length_b   1.000
_cell.length_c   1.000
_cell.angle_alpha   90.00
_cell.angle_beta   90.00
_cell.angle_gamma   90.00
#
_symmetry.space_group_name_H-M   'P 1'
#
loop_
_entity.id
_entity.type
_entity.pdbx_description
1 polymer ?
#
loop_
_entity_poly.entity_id
_entity_poly.type
_entity_poly.pdbx_seq_one_letter_code
_entity_poly.pdbx_strand_id
1 'polypeptide(L)'
;MERLMCVICRAEESVPYHCGRPMSYSQRGNFRRVDVLRCDICGKEVDVPRHCGVPMIYFDEDYFPLYSFTEAEREEMKRVYGVK
;
A
#
# COMPACT_ATOMS: atom_id res chain seq x y z
N MET A 1 11.77 4.26 9.24
CA MET A 1 10.87 5.40 8.91
C MET A 1 9.81 4.85 7.97
N GLU A 2 8.53 4.94 8.30
CA GLU A 2 7.46 4.22 7.57
C GLU A 2 7.24 4.84 6.18
N ARG A 3 7.25 4.01 5.13
CA ARG A 3 7.11 4.45 3.74
C ARG A 3 6.17 3.54 2.99
N LEU A 4 5.60 4.08 1.91
CA LEU A 4 4.86 3.32 0.92
C LEU A 4 5.77 3.06 -0.27
N MET A 5 5.77 1.84 -0.80
CA MET A 5 6.57 1.48 -1.96
C MET A 5 5.69 0.92 -3.08
N CYS A 6 5.93 1.37 -4.31
CA CYS A 6 5.35 0.76 -5.49
C CYS A 6 6.08 -0.55 -5.79
N VAL A 7 5.39 -1.67 -5.70
CA VAL A 7 5.95 -3.00 -6.01
C VAL A 7 6.46 -3.16 -7.45
N ILE A 8 5.94 -2.36 -8.39
CA ILE A 8 6.29 -2.46 -9.81
C ILE A 8 7.59 -1.73 -10.15
N CYS A 9 7.76 -0.50 -9.66
CA CYS A 9 8.86 0.39 -10.04
C CYS A 9 9.73 0.86 -8.87
N ARG A 10 9.39 0.46 -7.64
CA ARG A 10 10.04 0.85 -6.38
C ARG A 10 9.99 2.36 -6.07
N ALA A 11 9.12 3.12 -6.72
CA ALA A 11 8.82 4.49 -6.32
C ALA A 11 8.32 4.51 -4.87
N GLU A 12 8.81 5.45 -4.08
CA GLU A 12 8.47 5.57 -2.67
C GLU A 12 7.61 6.81 -2.42
N GLU A 13 6.66 6.69 -1.50
CA GLU A 13 5.87 7.81 -0.99
C GLU A 13 5.87 7.81 0.53
N SER A 14 5.74 9.00 1.12
CA SER A 14 5.60 9.14 2.57
C SER A 14 4.23 8.66 3.03
N VAL A 15 4.19 7.96 4.16
CA VAL A 15 2.92 7.64 4.83
C VAL A 15 2.21 8.94 5.25
N PRO A 16 0.92 9.12 4.94
CA PRO A 16 0.15 10.29 5.34
C PRO A 16 0.16 10.53 6.84
N TYR A 17 0.19 11.81 7.23
CA TYR A 17 0.19 12.24 8.62
C TYR A 17 -1.21 12.65 9.07
N HIS A 18 -1.67 12.15 10.22
CA HIS A 18 -2.95 12.54 10.79
C HIS A 18 -2.89 12.52 12.33
N CYS A 19 -3.58 13.46 12.99
CA CYS A 19 -3.56 13.62 14.45
C CYS A 19 -2.14 13.67 15.06
N GLY A 20 -1.18 14.23 14.33
CA GLY A 20 0.18 14.43 14.85
C GLY A 20 1.09 13.19 14.76
N ARG A 21 0.74 12.16 13.98
CA ARG A 21 1.61 11.01 13.71
C ARG A 21 1.34 10.38 12.33
N PRO A 22 2.25 9.55 11.78
CA PRO A 22 1.95 8.78 10.57
C PRO A 22 0.77 7.82 10.81
N MET A 23 -0.03 7.59 9.78
CA MET A 23 -1.13 6.62 9.83
C MET A 23 -0.61 5.20 9.70
N SER A 24 -1.23 4.24 10.39
CA SER A 24 -0.82 2.83 10.39
C SER A 24 -1.54 2.04 9.30
N TYR A 25 -0.90 1.00 8.77
CA TYR A 25 -1.55 0.08 7.84
C TYR A 25 -2.62 -0.78 8.53
N SER A 26 -3.77 -0.96 7.88
CA SER A 26 -4.86 -1.82 8.34
C SER A 26 -5.61 -2.44 7.17
N GLN A 27 -6.42 -3.46 7.46
CA GLN A 27 -7.30 -4.09 6.47
C GLN A 27 -8.76 -3.90 6.89
N ARG A 28 -9.57 -3.35 5.99
CA ARG A 28 -11.02 -3.22 6.18
C ARG A 28 -11.75 -4.27 5.37
N GLY A 29 -12.78 -4.88 5.97
CA GLY A 29 -13.71 -5.79 5.31
C GLY A 29 -13.59 -7.24 5.80
N ASN A 30 -14.73 -7.93 5.86
CA ASN A 30 -14.81 -9.29 6.41
C ASN A 30 -14.49 -10.37 5.36
N PHE A 31 -15.02 -10.22 4.14
CA PHE A 31 -14.84 -11.20 3.04
C PHE A 31 -13.83 -10.73 2.01
N ARG A 32 -13.97 -9.48 1.53
CA ARG A 32 -13.01 -8.83 0.65
C ARG A 32 -12.23 -7.81 1.48
N ARG A 33 -11.00 -8.18 1.85
CA ARG A 33 -10.10 -7.29 2.57
C ARG A 33 -9.55 -6.24 1.61
N VAL A 34 -9.66 -4.98 2.00
CA VAL A 34 -9.09 -3.83 1.30
C VAL A 34 -8.10 -3.16 2.22
N ASP A 35 -6.91 -2.91 1.69
CA ASP A 35 -5.85 -2.24 2.41
C ASP A 35 -6.18 -0.75 2.57
N VAL A 36 -6.06 -0.26 3.80
CA VAL A 36 -6.33 1.13 4.18
C VAL A 36 -5.24 1.63 5.12
N LEU A 37 -5.05 2.94 5.15
CA LEU A 37 -4.26 3.59 6.19
C LEU A 37 -5.23 4.14 7.24
N ARG A 38 -5.01 3.78 8.50
CA ARG A 38 -5.88 4.12 9.63
C ARG A 38 -5.11 4.91 10.67
N CYS A 39 -5.72 5.98 11.18
CA CYS A 39 -5.18 6.71 12.30
C CYS A 39 -5.57 6.00 13.60
N ASP A 40 -4.61 5.55 14.40
CA ASP A 40 -4.94 4.85 15.66
C ASP A 40 -5.27 5.79 16.83
N ILE A 41 -5.41 7.11 16.59
CA ILE A 41 -5.94 8.07 17.58
C ILE A 41 -7.45 8.21 17.42
N CYS A 42 -7.91 8.62 16.24
CA CYS A 42 -9.32 8.93 15.98
C CYS A 42 -10.05 7.86 15.15
N GLY A 43 -9.33 6.87 14.63
CA GLY A 43 -9.88 5.80 13.81
C GLY A 43 -10.14 6.18 12.34
N LYS A 44 -9.82 7.41 11.90
CA LYS A 44 -10.01 7.84 10.51
C LYS A 44 -9.25 6.93 9.55
N GLU A 45 -9.90 6.51 8.48
CA GLU A 45 -9.32 5.68 7.42
C GLU A 45 -9.21 6.46 6.11
N VAL A 46 -8.15 6.20 5.36
CA VAL A 46 -7.96 6.63 3.97
C VAL A 46 -7.49 5.45 3.13
N ASP A 47 -7.82 5.45 1.85
CA ASP A 47 -7.36 4.40 0.94
C ASP A 47 -5.84 4.49 0.76
N VAL A 48 -5.19 3.33 0.59
CA VAL A 48 -3.74 3.28 0.31
C VAL A 48 -3.48 3.93 -1.06
N PRO A 49 -2.50 4.86 -1.16
CA PRO A 49 -2.07 5.44 -2.43
C PRO A 49 -1.76 4.39 -3.50
N ARG A 50 -2.01 4.75 -4.75
CA ARG A 50 -1.81 3.85 -5.89
C ARG A 50 -0.75 4.42 -6.82
N HIS A 51 0.13 3.55 -7.29
CA HIS A 51 1.17 3.87 -8.27
C HIS A 51 1.27 2.74 -9.31
N CYS A 52 1.59 3.05 -10.56
CA CYS A 52 1.57 2.09 -11.67
C CYS A 52 0.24 1.30 -11.81
N GLY A 53 -0.87 1.87 -11.32
CA GLY A 53 -2.18 1.23 -11.35
C GLY A 53 -2.44 0.23 -10.21
N VAL A 54 -1.50 0.01 -9.29
CA VAL A 54 -1.65 -0.92 -8.15
C VAL A 54 -1.55 -0.17 -6.82
N PRO A 55 -2.16 -0.66 -5.72
CA PRO A 55 -1.90 -0.14 -4.38
C PRO A 55 -0.40 -0.21 -4.05
N MET A 56 0.14 0.83 -3.45
CA MET A 56 1.49 0.80 -2.88
C MET A 56 1.46 -0.07 -1.62
N ILE A 57 2.58 -0.74 -1.32
CA ILE A 57 2.68 -1.55 -0.11
C ILE A 57 3.25 -0.70 1.03
N TYR A 58 2.73 -0.92 2.23
CA TYR A 58 3.35 -0.41 3.45
C TYR A 58 4.63 -1.20 3.71
N PHE A 59 5.74 -0.50 3.90
CA PHE A 59 7.04 -1.09 4.13
C PHE A 59 7.61 -0.59 5.46
N ASP A 60 7.82 -1.53 6.38
CA ASP A 60 8.79 -1.45 7.46
C ASP A 60 10.05 -2.25 7.07
N GLU A 61 11.15 -2.06 7.79
CA GLU A 61 12.48 -2.57 7.41
C GLU A 61 12.55 -4.11 7.25
N ASP A 62 11.51 -4.84 7.65
CA ASP A 62 11.45 -6.30 7.65
C ASP A 62 10.72 -6.92 6.42
N TYR A 63 10.07 -6.11 5.57
CA TYR A 63 9.18 -6.64 4.52
C TYR A 63 9.61 -6.28 3.08
N PHE A 64 10.85 -6.57 2.70
CA PHE A 64 11.32 -6.31 1.34
C PHE A 64 10.95 -7.46 0.39
N PRO A 65 10.34 -7.18 -0.79
CA PRO A 65 10.17 -8.21 -1.80
C PRO A 65 11.54 -8.78 -2.19
N LEU A 66 11.78 -10.06 -1.87
CA LEU A 66 13.07 -10.74 -2.09
C LEU A 66 13.51 -10.77 -3.56
N TYR A 67 12.59 -10.48 -4.49
CA TYR A 67 12.85 -10.40 -5.92
C TYR A 67 12.02 -9.30 -6.59
N SER A 68 12.48 -8.84 -7.75
CA SER A 68 11.71 -7.98 -8.64
C SER A 68 10.72 -8.81 -9.45
N PHE A 69 9.48 -8.34 -9.57
CA PHE A 69 8.47 -8.97 -10.43
C PHE A 69 8.92 -9.02 -11.89
N THR A 70 8.68 -10.17 -12.51
CA THR A 70 8.74 -10.41 -13.96
C THR A 70 7.67 -9.61 -14.70
N GLU A 71 7.77 -9.51 -16.02
CA GLU A 71 6.77 -8.79 -16.84
C GLU A 71 5.37 -9.40 -16.70
N ALA A 72 5.26 -10.73 -16.73
CA ALA A 72 3.99 -11.44 -16.57
C ALA A 72 3.32 -11.16 -15.21
N GLU A 73 4.10 -11.15 -14.13
CA GLU A 73 3.58 -10.84 -12.79
C GLU A 73 3.12 -9.37 -12.70
N ARG A 74 3.85 -8.44 -13.33
CA ARG A 74 3.42 -7.03 -13.38
C ARG A 74 2.11 -6.86 -14.14
N GLU A 75 1.93 -7.58 -15.24
CA GLU A 75 0.68 -7.57 -16.01
C GLU A 75 -0.49 -8.15 -15.22
N GLU A 76 -0.29 -9.26 -14.51
CA GLU A 76 -1.33 -9.85 -13.67
C GLU A 76 -1.70 -8.91 -12.51
N MET A 77 -0.72 -8.28 -11.86
CA MET A 77 -0.98 -7.26 -10.83
C MET A 77 -1.80 -6.09 -11.37
N LYS A 78 -1.50 -5.61 -12.59
CA LYS A 78 -2.31 -4.59 -13.26
C LYS A 78 -3.70 -5.10 -13.62
N ARG A 79 -3.87 -6.36 -13.99
CA ARG A 79 -5.18 -6.94 -14.28
C ARG A 79 -6.05 -7.03 -13.02
N VAL A 80 -5.48 -7.53 -11.92
CA VAL A 80 -6.21 -7.74 -10.66
C VAL A 80 -6.60 -6.41 -10.02
N TYR A 81 -5.68 -5.45 -9.99
CA TYR A 81 -5.91 -4.18 -9.29
C TYR A 81 -6.29 -3.03 -10.22
N GLY A 82 -5.78 -2.98 -11.45
CA GLY A 82 -5.90 -1.85 -12.39
C GLY A 82 -7.30 -1.62 -12.97
N VAL A 83 -8.29 -2.44 -12.60
CA VAL A 83 -9.69 -2.15 -12.88
C VAL A 83 -10.20 -1.15 -11.83
N LYS A 84 -10.37 0.11 -12.24
CA LYS A 84 -11.26 1.07 -11.59
C LYS A 84 -12.57 1.09 -12.35
#